data_AF-T1C653-F1
#
_entry.id   AF-T1C653-F1
#
_cell.length_a   1.000
_cell.length_b   1.000
_cell.length_c   1.000
_cell.angle_alpha   90.00
_cell.angle_beta   90.00
_cell.angle_gamma   90.00
#
_symmetry.space_group_name_H-M   'P 1'
#
loop_
_entity.id
_entity.type
_entity.pdbx_description
1 polymer ?
#
loop_
_entity_poly.entity_id
_entity_poly.type
_entity_poly.pdbx_seq_one_letter_code
_entity_poly.pdbx_strand_id
1 'polypeptide(L)'
;IPEKCDWGVFLRNHDELTLEMVTDEERDLMFKEYAKVPKMRLNIGIRRRLAPLVDNDRYILELLHALIMSVPGSPIFYYGDEINMGDNIYLGDRNGVRTPMQWSFDRNAGFSRADSDQLYSPVITNPNYHFESNNVESMSRLQTSFLNWFRRIIVVRKQNSKVLGRGTIRFIKNDQKHILAFIRQYLDERILCVYNLSRNPAYVELYLSEYDGWHLREAISSVRFPDIGELPYFFTMQRHSFFWLIMEPPNE
;
A
#
# COMPACT_ATOMS: atom_id res chain seq x y z
N ILE A 1 -7.12 21.72 -3.66
CA ILE A 1 -5.99 22.43 -3.01
C ILE A 1 -5.46 23.48 -3.96
N PRO A 2 -4.81 24.57 -3.48
CA PRO A 2 -4.17 25.54 -4.37
C PRO A 2 -3.19 24.87 -5.35
N GLU A 3 -2.99 25.44 -6.53
CA GLU A 3 -2.22 24.83 -7.63
C GLU A 3 -0.77 24.47 -7.26
N LYS A 4 -0.15 25.22 -6.34
CA LYS A 4 1.23 25.01 -5.87
C LYS A 4 1.34 24.08 -4.66
N CYS A 5 0.23 23.54 -4.16
CA CYS A 5 0.19 22.62 -3.03
C CYS A 5 0.11 21.17 -3.51
N ASP A 6 0.55 20.25 -2.67
CA ASP A 6 0.38 18.81 -2.89
C ASP A 6 0.00 18.11 -1.57
N TRP A 7 -0.62 16.93 -1.67
CA TRP A 7 -0.97 16.11 -0.51
C TRP A 7 0.20 15.21 -0.11
N GLY A 8 0.47 15.10 1.19
CA GLY A 8 1.27 13.99 1.73
C GLY A 8 0.36 12.82 2.06
N VAL A 9 0.53 11.68 1.39
CA VAL A 9 -0.33 10.50 1.57
C VAL A 9 0.46 9.37 2.23
N PHE A 10 -0.09 8.74 3.25
CA PHE A 10 0.61 7.70 4.02
C PHE A 10 -0.36 6.66 4.57
N LEU A 11 0.14 5.45 4.85
CA LEU A 11 -0.63 4.37 5.47
C LEU A 11 -0.42 4.33 6.99
N ARG A 12 0.85 4.47 7.42
CA ARG A 12 1.28 4.52 8.82
C ARG A 12 2.42 5.50 8.97
N ASN A 13 2.70 5.87 10.21
CA ASN A 13 3.79 6.76 10.60
C ASN A 13 4.33 6.34 11.98
N HIS A 14 5.13 7.21 12.60
CA HIS A 14 5.74 6.97 13.90
C HIS A 14 4.76 7.08 15.09
N ASP A 15 3.52 7.50 14.86
CA ASP A 15 2.46 7.60 15.88
C ASP A 15 1.47 6.43 15.75
N GLU A 16 0.48 6.38 16.63
CA GLU A 16 -0.68 5.51 16.50
C GLU A 16 -1.47 5.84 15.22
N LEU A 17 -2.26 4.87 14.75
CA LEU A 17 -3.29 5.14 13.76
C LEU A 17 -4.38 5.96 14.45
N THR A 18 -4.33 7.27 14.28
CA THR A 18 -5.29 8.19 14.89
C THR A 18 -6.70 7.97 14.34
N LEU A 19 -7.67 7.93 15.25
CA LEU A 19 -9.11 7.82 15.00
C LEU A 19 -9.85 9.02 15.62
N GLU A 20 -9.15 10.16 15.76
CA GLU A 20 -9.73 11.40 16.31
C GLU A 20 -10.74 12.04 15.36
N MET A 21 -10.47 11.99 14.05
CA MET A 21 -11.26 12.69 13.02
C MET A 21 -12.25 11.78 12.28
N VAL A 22 -12.64 10.66 12.89
CA VAL A 22 -13.66 9.74 12.37
C VAL A 22 -14.89 9.73 13.26
N THR A 23 -16.02 9.25 12.74
CA THR A 23 -17.26 9.10 13.52
C THR A 23 -17.09 8.05 14.63
N ASP A 24 -17.97 8.09 15.64
CA ASP A 24 -17.94 7.12 16.74
C ASP A 24 -18.17 5.70 16.24
N GLU A 25 -19.09 5.51 15.28
CA GLU A 25 -19.38 4.20 14.67
C GLU A 25 -18.17 3.64 13.92
N GLU A 26 -17.50 4.46 13.12
CA GLU A 26 -16.28 4.07 12.40
C GLU A 26 -15.14 3.74 13.38
N ARG A 27 -15.00 4.53 14.45
CA ARG A 27 -13.99 4.29 15.49
C ARG A 27 -14.20 2.94 16.17
N ASP A 28 -15.43 2.64 16.57
CA ASP A 28 -15.75 1.36 17.21
C ASP A 28 -15.53 0.18 16.26
N LEU A 29 -15.89 0.34 14.98
CA LEU A 29 -15.58 -0.64 13.96
C LEU A 29 -14.07 -0.86 13.82
N MET A 30 -13.28 0.21 13.73
CA MET A 30 -11.82 0.12 13.63
C MET A 30 -11.20 -0.55 14.85
N PHE A 31 -11.68 -0.25 16.06
CA PHE A 31 -11.22 -0.91 17.27
C PHE A 31 -11.58 -2.40 17.33
N LYS A 32 -12.79 -2.75 16.89
CA LYS A 32 -13.24 -4.15 16.85
C LYS A 32 -12.40 -4.98 15.89
N GLU A 33 -12.14 -4.46 14.69
CA GLU A 33 -11.45 -5.20 13.64
C GLU A 33 -9.92 -5.20 13.83
N TYR A 34 -9.32 -4.05 14.16
CA TYR A 34 -7.86 -3.87 14.12
C TYR A 34 -7.19 -3.78 15.50
N ALA A 35 -7.95 -3.62 16.60
CA ALA A 35 -7.44 -3.53 17.96
C ALA A 35 -8.14 -4.52 18.92
N LYS A 36 -8.08 -5.80 18.54
CA LYS A 36 -8.68 -6.94 19.28
C LYS A 36 -8.15 -7.09 20.70
N VAL A 37 -6.88 -6.73 20.94
CA VAL A 37 -6.27 -6.72 22.27
C VAL A 37 -6.32 -5.29 22.82
N PRO A 38 -6.86 -5.05 24.04
CA PRO A 38 -6.98 -3.69 24.59
C PRO A 38 -5.66 -2.90 24.61
N LYS A 39 -4.53 -3.58 24.83
CA LYS A 39 -3.20 -2.97 24.83
C LYS A 39 -2.75 -2.44 23.45
N MET A 40 -3.40 -2.82 22.35
CA MET A 40 -3.17 -2.25 21.02
C MET A 40 -3.72 -0.83 20.88
N ARG A 41 -4.61 -0.40 21.79
CA ARG A 41 -5.19 0.94 21.81
C ARG A 41 -4.28 1.88 22.60
N LEU A 42 -4.18 3.12 22.13
CA LEU A 42 -3.49 4.22 22.80
C LEU A 42 -4.21 5.51 22.41
N ASN A 43 -4.50 6.38 23.38
CA ASN A 43 -5.31 7.58 23.16
C ASN A 43 -6.61 7.23 22.40
N ILE A 44 -6.93 7.99 21.36
CA ILE A 44 -8.03 7.72 20.41
C ILE A 44 -7.43 7.10 19.14
N GLY A 45 -6.72 5.97 19.27
CA GLY A 45 -6.06 5.33 18.13
C GLY A 45 -5.49 3.94 18.38
N ILE A 46 -4.84 3.39 17.35
CA ILE A 46 -4.29 2.02 17.34
C ILE A 46 -2.78 2.05 17.13
N ARG A 47 -1.99 1.67 18.14
CA ARG A 47 -0.52 1.71 18.12
C ARG A 47 0.11 0.44 17.53
N ARG A 48 -0.26 0.13 16.28
CA ARG A 48 0.27 -1.02 15.53
C ARG A 48 0.95 -0.58 14.24
N ARG A 49 1.90 -1.38 13.75
CA ARG A 49 2.49 -1.22 12.40
C ARG A 49 1.57 -1.78 11.33
N LEU A 50 1.86 -1.45 10.07
CA LEU A 50 1.02 -1.83 8.93
C LEU A 50 0.90 -3.35 8.78
N ALA A 51 2.02 -4.07 8.70
CA ALA A 51 1.99 -5.53 8.54
C ALA A 51 1.23 -6.23 9.68
N PRO A 52 1.45 -5.91 10.96
CA PRO A 52 0.61 -6.37 12.06
C PRO A 52 -0.88 -6.04 11.93
N LEU A 53 -1.26 -4.85 11.46
CA LEU A 53 -2.67 -4.45 11.30
C LEU A 53 -3.42 -5.35 10.32
N VAL A 54 -2.76 -5.85 9.28
CA VAL A 54 -3.37 -6.69 8.24
C VAL A 54 -2.94 -8.16 8.34
N ASP A 55 -2.55 -8.59 9.53
CA ASP A 55 -2.13 -9.96 9.85
C ASP A 55 -1.04 -10.52 8.91
N ASN A 56 -0.13 -9.63 8.46
CA ASN A 56 0.93 -9.91 7.49
C ASN A 56 0.43 -10.50 6.16
N ASP A 57 -0.83 -10.26 5.77
CA ASP A 57 -1.36 -10.69 4.48
C ASP A 57 -0.70 -9.87 3.36
N ARG A 58 0.18 -10.54 2.63
CA ARG A 58 0.92 -9.96 1.51
C ARG A 58 0.00 -9.33 0.47
N TYR A 59 -1.14 -9.93 0.14
CA TYR A 59 -2.01 -9.39 -0.90
C TYR A 59 -2.62 -8.05 -0.47
N ILE A 60 -3.00 -7.93 0.80
CA ILE A 60 -3.50 -6.67 1.36
C ILE A 60 -2.38 -5.63 1.40
N LEU A 61 -1.17 -6.02 1.80
CA LEU A 61 -0.01 -5.13 1.82
C LEU A 61 0.30 -4.59 0.42
N GLU A 62 0.32 -5.45 -0.59
CA GLU A 62 0.55 -5.04 -1.98
C GLU A 62 -0.56 -4.09 -2.47
N LEU A 63 -1.82 -4.43 -2.19
CA LEU A 63 -3.00 -3.62 -2.52
C LEU A 63 -2.95 -2.22 -1.91
N LEU A 64 -2.71 -2.11 -0.60
CA LEU A 64 -2.69 -0.84 0.12
C LEU A 64 -1.56 0.07 -0.35
N HIS A 65 -0.37 -0.50 -0.59
CA HIS A 65 0.76 0.26 -1.12
C HIS A 65 0.52 0.69 -2.57
N ALA A 66 -0.03 -0.18 -3.41
CA ALA A 66 -0.43 0.21 -4.76
C ALA A 66 -1.55 1.26 -4.77
N LEU A 67 -2.45 1.26 -3.78
CA LEU A 67 -3.47 2.29 -3.67
C LEU A 67 -2.87 3.63 -3.24
N ILE A 68 -2.05 3.66 -2.20
CA ILE A 68 -1.46 4.92 -1.72
C ILE A 68 -0.50 5.54 -2.74
N MET A 69 0.12 4.73 -3.59
CA MET A 69 1.00 5.19 -4.67
C MET A 69 0.27 5.79 -5.86
N SER A 70 -1.03 5.51 -6.02
CA SER A 70 -1.83 5.91 -7.18
C SER A 70 -2.89 6.97 -6.88
N VAL A 71 -3.12 7.33 -5.63
CA VAL A 71 -3.96 8.48 -5.26
C VAL A 71 -3.20 9.81 -5.47
N PRO A 72 -3.90 10.95 -5.64
CA PRO A 72 -3.24 12.25 -5.77
C PRO A 72 -2.40 12.59 -4.54
N GLY A 73 -1.12 12.88 -4.76
CA GLY A 73 -0.19 13.20 -3.70
C GLY A 73 1.19 12.58 -3.85
N SER A 74 2.01 12.91 -2.87
CA SER A 74 3.34 12.38 -2.65
C SER A 74 3.29 11.31 -1.55
N PRO A 75 3.50 10.02 -1.88
CA PRO A 75 3.43 8.95 -0.89
C PRO A 75 4.62 8.97 0.05
N ILE A 76 4.34 8.80 1.33
CA ILE A 76 5.30 8.71 2.42
C ILE A 76 5.22 7.30 2.98
N PHE A 77 6.37 6.63 3.01
CA PHE A 77 6.51 5.28 3.57
C PHE A 77 7.26 5.35 4.88
N TYR A 78 6.78 4.60 5.87
CA TYR A 78 7.41 4.51 7.17
C TYR A 78 8.48 3.42 7.16
N TYR A 79 9.66 3.72 7.72
CA TYR A 79 10.81 2.83 7.63
C TYR A 79 10.48 1.43 8.16
N GLY A 80 10.89 0.40 7.44
CA GLY A 80 10.64 -0.99 7.81
C GLY A 80 9.32 -1.56 7.30
N ASP A 81 8.35 -0.74 6.88
CA ASP A 81 7.12 -1.27 6.28
C ASP A 81 7.42 -1.93 4.91
N GLU A 82 8.49 -1.53 4.21
CA GLU A 82 8.98 -2.17 2.98
C GLU A 82 9.56 -3.57 3.19
N ILE A 83 9.84 -3.95 4.44
CA ILE A 83 10.21 -5.31 4.85
C ILE A 83 9.20 -5.89 5.83
N ASN A 84 7.97 -5.37 5.90
CA ASN A 84 6.91 -5.86 6.80
C ASN A 84 7.32 -5.92 8.27
N MET A 85 8.05 -4.92 8.78
CA MET A 85 8.43 -4.88 10.19
C MET A 85 7.21 -4.99 11.12
N GLY A 86 7.38 -5.78 12.17
CA GLY A 86 6.39 -5.94 13.23
C GLY A 86 6.45 -4.82 14.28
N ASP A 87 5.51 -4.87 15.21
CA ASP A 87 5.47 -3.99 16.36
C ASP A 87 5.69 -4.74 17.68
N ASN A 88 5.94 -3.98 18.75
CA ASN A 88 5.91 -4.47 20.11
C ASN A 88 4.97 -3.62 20.98
N ILE A 89 3.70 -4.03 21.07
CA ILE A 89 2.65 -3.34 21.84
C ILE A 89 2.91 -3.28 23.36
N TYR A 90 3.92 -4.00 23.86
CA TYR A 90 4.29 -3.99 25.27
C TYR A 90 5.27 -2.87 25.62
N LEU A 91 5.90 -2.25 24.62
CA LEU A 91 6.67 -1.05 24.81
C LEU A 91 5.74 0.13 25.15
N GLY A 92 6.20 0.99 26.07
CA GLY A 92 5.44 2.15 26.53
C GLY A 92 5.14 3.14 25.40
N ASP A 93 4.02 3.86 25.52
CA ASP A 93 3.58 4.87 24.55
C ASP A 93 3.53 4.29 23.11
N ARG A 94 4.12 4.99 22.14
CA ARG A 94 4.21 4.64 20.71
C ARG A 94 5.51 3.94 20.36
N ASN A 95 6.36 3.62 21.34
CA ASN A 95 7.69 3.04 21.08
C ASN A 95 7.60 1.66 20.41
N GLY A 96 6.45 0.98 20.53
CA GLY A 96 6.19 -0.30 19.86
C GLY A 96 6.35 -0.27 18.34
N VAL A 97 6.16 0.89 17.69
CA VAL A 97 6.34 1.04 16.24
C VAL A 97 7.67 1.70 15.86
N ARG A 98 8.51 2.05 16.85
CA ARG A 98 9.76 2.81 16.70
C ARG A 98 11.01 1.97 17.00
N THR A 99 10.89 0.65 16.90
CA THR A 99 11.98 -0.30 17.16
C THR A 99 13.09 -0.19 16.10
N PRO A 100 14.34 -0.62 16.40
CA PRO A 100 15.44 -0.51 15.47
C PRO A 100 15.17 -1.24 14.14
N MET A 101 15.67 -0.70 13.03
CA MET A 101 15.55 -1.29 11.70
C MET A 101 16.21 -2.68 11.62
N GLN A 102 15.59 -3.60 10.88
CA GLN A 102 16.03 -5.00 10.75
C GLN A 102 16.89 -5.19 9.48
N TRP A 103 18.21 -4.99 9.61
CA TRP A 103 19.15 -5.04 8.48
C TRP A 103 19.60 -6.44 8.10
N SER A 104 20.04 -7.23 9.09
CA SER A 104 20.53 -8.60 8.90
C SER A 104 20.04 -9.53 10.03
N PHE A 105 20.42 -10.80 9.96
CA PHE A 105 20.20 -11.79 11.02
C PHE A 105 21.25 -11.71 12.15
N ASP A 106 22.20 -10.78 12.08
CA ASP A 106 23.25 -10.61 13.10
C ASP A 106 22.69 -10.04 14.42
N ARG A 107 23.57 -9.95 15.42
CA ARG A 107 23.30 -9.29 16.71
C ARG A 107 22.58 -7.95 16.50
N ASN A 108 21.52 -7.72 17.27
CA ASN A 108 20.69 -6.52 17.21
C ASN A 108 20.13 -6.26 15.79
N ALA A 109 19.81 -7.31 15.03
CA ALA A 109 19.33 -7.22 13.65
C ALA A 109 20.28 -6.47 12.69
N GLY A 110 21.58 -6.46 12.99
CA GLY A 110 22.57 -5.66 12.25
C GLY A 110 22.47 -4.14 12.48
N PHE A 111 21.60 -3.66 13.37
CA PHE A 111 21.43 -2.23 13.65
C PHE A 111 22.61 -1.61 14.41
N SER A 112 23.18 -2.35 15.37
CA SER A 112 24.28 -1.86 16.20
C SER A 112 25.13 -3.00 16.74
N ARG A 113 26.42 -2.74 16.98
CA ARG A 113 27.35 -3.67 17.62
C ARG A 113 27.40 -3.56 19.15
N ALA A 114 26.75 -2.52 19.71
CA ALA A 114 26.68 -2.28 21.15
C ALA A 114 26.00 -3.44 21.89
N ASP A 115 26.11 -3.43 23.22
CA ASP A 115 25.39 -4.39 24.03
C ASP A 115 23.88 -4.20 23.89
N SER A 116 23.13 -5.30 23.83
CA SER A 116 21.70 -5.28 23.53
C SER A 116 20.91 -4.47 24.55
N ASP A 117 21.35 -4.47 25.82
CA ASP A 117 20.76 -3.68 26.91
C ASP A 117 21.04 -2.16 26.77
N GLN A 118 22.02 -1.76 25.95
CA GLN A 118 22.35 -0.37 25.68
C GLN A 118 21.59 0.19 24.47
N LEU A 119 20.81 -0.62 23.77
CA LEU A 119 19.96 -0.12 22.68
C LEU A 119 18.89 0.81 23.24
N TYR A 120 18.58 1.87 22.49
CA TYR A 120 17.50 2.80 22.84
C TYR A 120 16.12 2.11 22.90
N SER A 121 15.97 1.00 22.17
CA SER A 121 14.78 0.16 22.12
C SER A 121 15.18 -1.25 21.72
N PRO A 122 14.51 -2.31 22.22
CA PRO A 122 14.78 -3.67 21.78
C PRO A 122 14.37 -3.87 20.31
N VAL A 123 15.04 -4.82 19.66
CA VAL A 123 14.64 -5.33 18.34
C VAL A 123 13.41 -6.22 18.44
N ILE A 124 12.71 -6.43 17.32
CA ILE A 124 11.53 -7.29 17.29
C ILE A 124 11.93 -8.76 17.29
N THR A 125 11.49 -9.49 18.31
CA THR A 125 11.71 -10.93 18.50
C THR A 125 10.42 -11.74 18.51
N ASN A 126 9.28 -11.14 18.12
CA ASN A 126 8.03 -11.87 17.94
C ASN A 126 8.21 -12.89 16.79
N PRO A 127 7.82 -14.18 16.96
CA PRO A 127 7.97 -15.21 15.93
C PRO A 127 7.49 -14.81 14.52
N ASN A 128 6.39 -14.06 14.41
CA ASN A 128 5.81 -13.67 13.12
C ASN A 128 6.61 -12.58 12.38
N TYR A 129 7.46 -11.84 13.09
CA TYR A 129 8.19 -10.66 12.58
C TYR A 129 9.67 -10.64 12.99
N HIS A 130 10.20 -11.81 13.38
CA HIS A 130 11.52 -11.94 13.96
C HIS A 130 12.59 -11.45 12.98
N PHE A 131 13.57 -10.68 13.46
CA PHE A 131 14.59 -10.09 12.58
C PHE A 131 15.42 -11.13 11.82
N GLU A 132 15.65 -12.32 12.36
CA GLU A 132 16.38 -13.40 11.66
C GLU A 132 15.71 -13.81 10.34
N SER A 133 14.38 -13.84 10.27
CA SER A 133 13.64 -14.17 9.06
C SER A 133 13.23 -12.93 8.26
N ASN A 134 12.97 -11.82 8.94
CA ASN A 134 12.41 -10.60 8.38
C ASN A 134 13.45 -9.46 8.38
N ASN A 135 14.43 -9.50 7.49
CA ASN A 135 15.46 -8.46 7.40
C ASN A 135 15.82 -8.11 5.95
N VAL A 136 16.47 -6.95 5.77
CA VAL A 136 16.85 -6.41 4.47
C VAL A 136 17.78 -7.36 3.71
N GLU A 137 18.76 -7.98 4.37
CA GLU A 137 19.72 -8.87 3.74
C GLU A 137 19.02 -10.10 3.15
N SER A 138 18.24 -10.83 3.96
CA SER A 138 17.47 -11.99 3.54
C SER A 138 16.47 -11.65 2.43
N MET A 139 15.71 -10.56 2.59
CA MET A 139 14.73 -10.15 1.59
C MET A 139 15.37 -9.67 0.29
N SER A 140 16.55 -9.05 0.33
CA SER A 140 17.21 -8.59 -0.89
C SER A 140 17.67 -9.76 -1.77
N ARG A 141 18.02 -10.91 -1.16
CA ARG A 141 18.44 -12.12 -1.88
C ARG A 141 17.27 -12.84 -2.58
N LEU A 142 16.07 -12.77 -2.02
CA LEU A 142 14.87 -13.43 -2.57
C LEU A 142 14.17 -12.52 -3.60
N GLN A 143 14.15 -12.92 -4.87
CA GLN A 143 13.53 -12.12 -5.95
C GLN A 143 12.03 -11.85 -5.74
N THR A 144 11.33 -12.81 -5.12
CA THR A 144 9.90 -12.72 -4.83
C THR A 144 9.60 -12.04 -3.49
N SER A 145 10.60 -11.54 -2.76
CA SER A 145 10.38 -10.88 -1.46
C SER A 145 9.49 -9.65 -1.60
N PHE A 146 8.84 -9.28 -0.49
CA PHE A 146 8.07 -8.05 -0.44
C PHE A 146 8.93 -6.81 -0.72
N LEU A 147 10.16 -6.75 -0.19
CA LEU A 147 11.11 -5.68 -0.47
C LEU A 147 11.41 -5.51 -1.97
N ASN A 148 11.65 -6.61 -2.69
CA ASN A 148 11.95 -6.55 -4.11
C ASN A 148 10.70 -6.24 -4.95
N TRP A 149 9.52 -6.69 -4.52
CA TRP A 149 8.25 -6.21 -5.08
C TRP A 149 8.08 -4.69 -4.86
N PHE A 150 8.36 -4.22 -3.64
CA PHE A 150 8.23 -2.81 -3.23
C PHE A 150 9.15 -1.89 -4.04
N ARG A 151 10.42 -2.30 -4.22
CA ARG A 151 11.38 -1.62 -5.10
C ARG A 151 10.86 -1.52 -6.54
N ARG A 152 10.31 -2.61 -7.07
CA ARG A 152 9.79 -2.68 -8.44
C ARG A 152 8.61 -1.75 -8.64
N ILE A 153 7.62 -1.76 -7.74
CA ILE A 153 6.44 -0.91 -7.87
C ILE A 153 6.79 0.58 -7.72
N ILE A 154 7.80 0.93 -6.91
CA ILE A 154 8.33 2.30 -6.86
C ILE A 154 8.92 2.72 -8.20
N VAL A 155 9.67 1.84 -8.88
CA VAL A 155 10.22 2.13 -10.22
C VAL A 155 9.09 2.39 -11.22
N VAL A 156 8.05 1.55 -11.23
CA VAL A 156 6.86 1.73 -12.08
C VAL A 156 6.18 3.06 -11.77
N ARG A 157 6.00 3.39 -10.48
CA ARG A 157 5.42 4.69 -10.08
C ARG A 157 6.28 5.87 -10.53
N LYS A 158 7.62 5.76 -10.47
CA LYS A 158 8.54 6.82 -10.90
C LYS A 158 8.47 7.06 -12.41
N GLN A 159 8.38 6.00 -13.20
CA GLN A 159 8.18 6.08 -14.65
C GLN A 159 6.88 6.80 -15.00
N ASN A 160 5.84 6.62 -14.17
CA ASN A 160 4.53 7.24 -14.31
C ASN A 160 4.30 8.42 -13.32
N SER A 161 5.37 9.09 -12.90
CA SER A 161 5.32 10.03 -11.78
C SER A 161 4.52 11.30 -12.05
N LYS A 162 4.42 11.75 -13.31
CA LYS A 162 3.63 12.92 -13.67
C LYS A 162 2.14 12.65 -13.47
N VAL A 163 1.63 11.60 -14.10
CA VAL A 163 0.23 11.18 -13.98
C VAL A 163 -0.15 10.72 -12.57
N LEU A 164 0.68 9.93 -11.89
CA LEU A 164 0.37 9.45 -10.53
C LEU A 164 0.64 10.50 -9.43
N GLY A 165 1.58 11.41 -9.62
CA GLY A 165 1.88 12.47 -8.65
C GLY A 165 0.95 13.67 -8.79
N ARG A 166 0.85 14.23 -10.01
CA ARG A 166 0.19 15.52 -10.28
C ARG A 166 -1.11 15.41 -11.07
N GLY A 167 -1.42 14.22 -11.60
CA GLY A 167 -2.62 14.04 -12.40
C GLY A 167 -3.91 14.24 -11.59
N THR A 168 -4.97 14.65 -12.27
CA THR A 168 -6.32 14.64 -11.70
C THR A 168 -6.74 13.20 -11.38
N ILE A 169 -7.80 13.04 -10.59
CA ILE A 169 -8.43 11.75 -10.32
C ILE A 169 -9.90 11.83 -10.72
N ARG A 170 -10.38 10.83 -11.46
CA ARG A 170 -11.80 10.67 -11.81
C ARG A 170 -12.24 9.26 -11.49
N PHE A 171 -13.13 9.11 -10.51
CA PHE A 171 -13.70 7.81 -10.14
C PHE A 171 -14.65 7.29 -11.21
N ILE A 172 -14.54 5.99 -11.51
CA ILE A 172 -15.44 5.29 -12.41
C ILE A 172 -16.46 4.56 -11.55
N LYS A 173 -17.73 4.97 -11.68
CA LYS A 173 -18.85 4.27 -11.03
C LYS A 173 -19.00 2.88 -11.65
N ASN A 174 -19.25 1.90 -10.81
CA ASN A 174 -19.50 0.52 -11.19
C ASN A 174 -20.44 -0.12 -10.15
N ASP A 175 -21.05 -1.24 -10.49
CA ASP A 175 -22.07 -1.89 -9.64
C ASP A 175 -21.47 -2.68 -8.47
N GLN A 176 -20.15 -2.88 -8.46
CA GLN A 176 -19.46 -3.71 -7.49
C GLN A 176 -18.89 -2.86 -6.36
N LYS A 177 -19.59 -2.84 -5.22
CA LYS A 177 -19.22 -2.03 -4.04
C LYS A 177 -17.80 -2.25 -3.48
N HIS A 178 -17.19 -3.40 -3.80
CA HIS A 178 -15.86 -3.78 -3.34
C HIS A 178 -14.78 -3.54 -4.42
N ILE A 179 -15.16 -3.05 -5.60
CA ILE A 179 -14.22 -2.66 -6.65
C ILE A 179 -14.10 -1.14 -6.70
N LEU A 180 -12.89 -0.66 -6.45
CA LEU A 180 -12.54 0.74 -6.60
C LEU A 180 -11.84 0.93 -7.94
N ALA A 181 -12.43 1.77 -8.81
CA ALA A 181 -11.85 2.11 -10.10
C ALA A 181 -11.78 3.63 -10.29
N PHE A 182 -10.65 4.12 -10.78
CA PHE A 182 -10.48 5.52 -11.15
C PHE A 182 -9.42 5.71 -12.22
N ILE A 183 -9.52 6.80 -12.97
CA ILE A 183 -8.51 7.23 -13.94
C ILE A 183 -7.71 8.38 -13.33
N ARG A 184 -6.38 8.27 -13.42
CA ARG A 184 -5.44 9.37 -13.23
C ARG A 184 -5.12 9.99 -14.59
N GLN A 185 -5.17 11.31 -14.70
CA GLN A 185 -4.87 12.01 -15.95
C GLN A 185 -3.95 13.21 -15.71
N TYR A 186 -2.87 13.30 -16.49
CA TYR A 186 -2.01 14.47 -16.53
C TYR A 186 -1.64 14.79 -17.98
N LEU A 187 -2.17 15.90 -18.51
CA LEU A 187 -2.09 16.21 -19.94
C LEU A 187 -2.60 15.02 -20.77
N ASP A 188 -1.74 14.45 -21.60
CA ASP A 188 -2.04 13.31 -22.48
C ASP A 188 -1.80 11.94 -21.82
N GLU A 189 -1.12 11.91 -20.67
CA GLU A 189 -0.85 10.68 -19.93
C GLU A 189 -2.08 10.27 -19.11
N ARG A 190 -2.52 9.02 -19.24
CA ARG A 190 -3.67 8.45 -18.52
C ARG A 190 -3.35 7.08 -17.96
N ILE A 191 -3.79 6.82 -16.73
CA ILE A 191 -3.71 5.49 -16.10
C ILE A 191 -5.04 5.14 -15.45
N LEU A 192 -5.63 4.05 -15.91
CA LEU A 192 -6.75 3.39 -15.26
C LEU A 192 -6.23 2.53 -14.09
N CYS A 193 -6.68 2.85 -12.88
CA CYS A 193 -6.39 2.08 -11.68
C CYS A 193 -7.64 1.33 -11.25
N VAL A 194 -7.53 0.01 -11.04
CA VAL A 194 -8.65 -0.85 -10.62
C VAL A 194 -8.20 -1.70 -9.44
N TYR A 195 -8.98 -1.76 -8.38
CA TYR A 195 -8.65 -2.45 -7.12
C TYR A 195 -9.80 -3.34 -6.68
N ASN A 196 -9.50 -4.59 -6.38
CA ASN A 196 -10.42 -5.45 -5.65
C ASN A 196 -10.14 -5.36 -4.15
N LEU A 197 -11.03 -4.73 -3.39
CA LEU A 197 -10.92 -4.59 -1.94
C LEU A 197 -11.48 -5.81 -1.18
N SER A 198 -12.04 -6.79 -1.90
CA SER A 198 -12.60 -7.99 -1.32
C SER A 198 -11.56 -9.07 -1.10
N ARG A 199 -11.79 -9.88 -0.05
CA ARG A 199 -11.07 -11.13 0.21
C ARG A 199 -11.43 -12.27 -0.75
N ASN A 200 -12.45 -12.07 -1.60
CA ASN A 200 -12.91 -13.02 -2.60
C ASN A 200 -12.55 -12.53 -4.01
N PRO A 201 -12.38 -13.45 -4.98
CA PRO A 201 -12.38 -13.09 -6.39
C PRO A 201 -13.66 -12.34 -6.78
N ALA A 202 -13.53 -11.46 -7.75
CA ALA A 202 -14.60 -10.60 -8.21
C ALA A 202 -14.50 -10.36 -9.72
N TYR A 203 -15.58 -9.87 -10.32
CA TYR A 203 -15.55 -9.31 -11.66
C TYR A 203 -16.05 -7.87 -11.61
N VAL A 204 -15.74 -7.06 -12.63
CA VAL A 204 -16.32 -5.73 -12.81
C VAL A 204 -16.46 -5.41 -14.28
N GLU A 205 -17.51 -4.68 -14.63
CA GLU A 205 -17.70 -4.07 -15.94
C GLU A 205 -17.51 -2.56 -15.80
N LEU A 206 -16.58 -1.98 -16.56
CA LEU A 206 -16.30 -0.55 -16.55
C LEU A 206 -16.75 0.07 -17.87
N TYR A 207 -17.64 1.05 -17.81
CA TYR A 207 -18.08 1.82 -18.97
C TYR A 207 -16.99 2.82 -19.35
N LEU A 208 -16.21 2.50 -20.39
CA LEU A 208 -15.06 3.28 -20.86
C LEU A 208 -15.24 3.80 -22.29
N SER A 209 -16.47 3.87 -22.80
CA SER A 209 -16.77 4.20 -24.21
C SER A 209 -16.27 5.57 -24.68
N GLU A 210 -15.96 6.50 -23.77
CA GLU A 210 -15.29 7.76 -24.11
C GLU A 210 -13.84 7.58 -24.61
N TYR A 211 -13.29 6.38 -24.42
CA TYR A 211 -11.96 5.96 -24.86
C TYR A 211 -12.05 4.84 -25.90
N ASP A 212 -13.12 4.78 -26.68
CA ASP A 212 -13.25 3.82 -27.78
C ASP A 212 -12.02 3.87 -28.72
N GLY A 213 -11.49 2.69 -29.06
CA GLY A 213 -10.27 2.51 -29.83
C GLY A 213 -8.95 2.67 -29.06
N TRP A 214 -8.98 3.09 -27.79
CA TRP A 214 -7.77 3.20 -26.97
C TRP A 214 -7.26 1.82 -26.54
N HIS A 215 -5.94 1.73 -26.35
CA HIS A 215 -5.26 0.51 -25.92
C HIS A 215 -4.90 0.59 -24.44
N LEU A 216 -5.03 -0.54 -23.74
CA LEU A 216 -4.62 -0.67 -22.34
C LEU A 216 -3.34 -1.50 -22.25
N ARG A 217 -2.37 -1.03 -21.45
CA ARG A 217 -1.14 -1.76 -21.16
C ARG A 217 -0.88 -1.80 -19.66
N GLU A 218 -0.65 -3.00 -19.13
CA GLU A 218 -0.38 -3.17 -17.70
C GLU A 218 1.01 -2.60 -17.34
N ALA A 219 1.07 -1.72 -16.35
CA ALA A 219 2.22 -0.88 -16.08
C ALA A 219 3.45 -1.64 -15.53
N ILE A 220 3.27 -2.82 -14.92
CA ILE A 220 4.35 -3.61 -14.30
C ILE A 220 5.00 -4.55 -15.32
N SER A 221 4.20 -5.24 -16.13
CA SER A 221 4.61 -6.29 -17.06
C SER A 221 4.63 -5.84 -18.52
N SER A 222 4.07 -4.67 -18.81
CA SER A 222 3.88 -4.14 -20.18
C SER A 222 3.00 -5.03 -21.07
N VAL A 223 2.24 -5.96 -20.50
CA VAL A 223 1.29 -6.80 -21.24
C VAL A 223 0.16 -5.92 -21.76
N ARG A 224 -0.11 -6.03 -23.07
CA ARG A 224 -1.24 -5.36 -23.72
C ARG A 224 -2.54 -6.11 -23.43
N PHE A 225 -3.55 -5.36 -23.04
CA PHE A 225 -4.92 -5.80 -22.86
C PHE A 225 -5.73 -5.53 -24.14
N PRO A 226 -6.91 -6.17 -24.31
CA PRO A 226 -7.83 -5.83 -25.38
C PRO A 226 -8.12 -4.34 -25.48
N ASP A 227 -8.45 -3.90 -26.69
CA ASP A 227 -8.77 -2.50 -26.96
C ASP A 227 -10.11 -2.13 -26.32
N ILE A 228 -10.24 -0.88 -25.90
CA ILE A 228 -11.50 -0.37 -25.38
C ILE A 228 -12.47 -0.23 -26.56
N GLY A 229 -13.65 -0.82 -26.40
CA GLY A 229 -14.76 -0.70 -27.35
C GLY A 229 -15.94 0.09 -26.77
N GLU A 230 -17.06 0.08 -27.49
CA GLU A 230 -18.34 0.65 -27.03
C GLU A 230 -18.98 -0.13 -25.86
N LEU A 231 -18.68 -1.43 -25.76
CA LEU A 231 -19.21 -2.31 -24.71
C LEU A 231 -18.48 -2.11 -23.38
N PRO A 232 -19.10 -2.45 -22.23
CA PRO A 232 -18.44 -2.40 -20.94
C PRO A 232 -17.17 -3.25 -20.93
N TYR A 233 -16.08 -2.67 -20.43
CA TYR A 233 -14.80 -3.34 -20.33
C TYR A 233 -14.79 -4.27 -19.12
N PHE A 234 -14.72 -5.58 -19.38
CA PHE A 234 -14.83 -6.62 -18.36
C PHE A 234 -13.48 -6.99 -17.75
N PHE A 235 -13.39 -6.98 -16.42
CA PHE A 235 -12.24 -7.49 -15.66
C PHE A 235 -12.67 -8.65 -14.77
N THR A 236 -11.83 -9.70 -14.70
CA THR A 236 -11.83 -10.63 -13.57
C THR A 236 -10.64 -10.33 -12.68
N MET A 237 -10.87 -10.31 -11.37
CA MET A 237 -9.88 -9.91 -10.38
C MET A 237 -9.78 -10.95 -9.27
N GLN A 238 -8.55 -11.29 -8.90
CA GLN A 238 -8.30 -12.12 -7.73
C GLN A 238 -8.57 -11.32 -6.46
N ARG A 239 -8.62 -12.00 -5.31
CA ARG A 239 -8.73 -11.32 -4.00
C ARG A 239 -7.62 -10.30 -3.84
N HIS A 240 -7.93 -9.12 -3.31
CA HIS A 240 -6.95 -8.08 -2.99
C HIS A 240 -5.95 -7.78 -4.14
N SER A 241 -6.34 -7.96 -5.40
CA SER A 241 -5.51 -7.64 -6.55
C SER A 241 -5.79 -6.23 -7.07
N PHE A 242 -4.87 -5.69 -7.85
CA PHE A 242 -5.04 -4.41 -8.52
C PHE A 242 -4.48 -4.46 -9.94
N PHE A 243 -4.92 -3.51 -10.76
CA PHE A 243 -4.32 -3.18 -12.05
C PHE A 243 -3.97 -1.70 -12.10
N TRP A 244 -2.79 -1.40 -12.65
CA TRP A 244 -2.45 -0.09 -13.20
C TRP A 244 -2.32 -0.26 -14.71
N LEU A 245 -3.25 0.31 -15.46
CA LEU A 245 -3.32 0.18 -16.91
C LEU A 245 -3.05 1.55 -17.54
N ILE A 246 -1.91 1.68 -18.19
CA ILE A 246 -1.59 2.85 -19.01
C ILE A 246 -2.56 2.84 -20.19
N MET A 247 -3.24 3.97 -20.40
CA MET A 247 -4.18 4.15 -21.48
C MET A 247 -3.50 4.93 -22.60
N GLU A 248 -3.44 4.33 -23.78
CA GLU A 248 -2.79 4.90 -24.97
C GLU A 248 -3.83 5.16 -26.04
N PRO A 249 -3.84 6.35 -26.66
CA PRO A 249 -4.74 6.61 -27.79
C PRO A 249 -4.44 5.65 -28.94
N PRO A 250 -5.42 5.39 -29.82
CA PRO A 250 -5.16 4.68 -31.07
C PRO A 250 -4.05 5.41 -31.83
N ASN A 251 -3.13 4.65 -32.45
CA ASN A 251 -2.13 5.24 -33.34
C ASN A 251 -2.86 5.96 -34.48
N GLU A 252 -2.54 7.24 -34.72
CA GLU A 252 -2.97 7.98 -35.92
C GLU A 252 -2.50 7.29 -37.21
#